data_AF-A0A0W1FI95-F1
#
_entry.id   AF-A0A0W1FI95-F1
#
_cell.length_a   1.000
_cell.length_b   1.000
_cell.length_c   1.000
_cell.angle_alpha   90.00
_cell.angle_beta   90.00
_cell.angle_gamma   90.00
#
_symmetry.space_group_name_H-M   'P 1'
#
loop_
_entity.id
_entity.type
_entity.pdbx_description
1 polymer ?
#
loop_
_entity_poly.entity_id
_entity_poly.type
_entity_poly.pdbx_seq_one_letter_code
_entity_poly.pdbx_strand_id
1 'polypeptide(L)' 'MDMNQLFYHHQIALMTASRTRPNGDGAFDLARHYATRINRFRRSRGLSPDFTGYSDRSPGF' A
#
# COMPACT_ATOMS: atom_id res chain seq x y z
N MET A 1 -12.53 1.35 9.38
CA MET A 1 -11.14 1.77 9.64
C MET A 1 -11.04 3.25 9.39
N ASP A 2 -10.46 3.97 10.35
CA ASP A 2 -10.02 5.35 10.17
C ASP A 2 -8.68 5.41 9.41
N MET A 3 -8.21 6.63 9.14
CA MET A 3 -7.01 6.87 8.36
C MET A 3 -5.73 6.33 9.01
N ASN A 4 -5.61 6.41 10.34
CA ASN A 4 -4.44 5.92 11.06
C ASN A 4 -4.37 4.40 11.01
N GLN A 5 -5.51 3.72 11.15
CA GLN A 5 -5.57 2.27 10.98
C GLN A 5 -5.15 1.84 9.57
N LEU A 6 -5.58 2.56 8.52
CA LEU A 6 -5.19 2.26 7.15
C LEU A 6 -3.67 2.42 6.94
N PHE A 7 -3.06 3.45 7.51
CA PHE A 7 -1.60 3.63 7.44
C PHE A 7 -0.84 2.58 8.23
N TYR A 8 -1.30 2.25 9.44
CA TYR A 8 -0.69 1.22 10.26
C TYR A 8 -0.64 -0.13 9.52
N HIS A 9 -1.76 -0.55 8.95
CA HIS A 9 -1.81 -1.80 8.18
C HIS A 9 -0.98 -1.75 6.90
N HIS A 10 -0.90 -0.58 6.23
CA HIS A 10 0.00 -0.38 5.08
C HIS A 10 1.47 -0.58 5.47
N GLN A 11 1.91 -0.03 6.60
CA GLN A 11 3.28 -0.19 7.09
C GLN A 11 3.59 -1.66 7.46
N ILE A 12 2.67 -2.34 8.14
CA ILE A 12 2.82 -3.76 8.45
C ILE A 12 2.90 -4.60 7.16
N ALA A 13 2.08 -4.29 6.16
CA ALA A 13 2.11 -4.96 4.86
C ALA A 13 3.46 -4.79 4.17
N LEU A 14 4.03 -3.58 4.17
CA LEU A 14 5.37 -3.32 3.62
C LEU A 14 6.47 -4.09 4.36
N MET A 15 6.42 -4.12 5.71
CA MET A 15 7.39 -4.86 6.53
C MET A 15 7.29 -6.38 6.33
N THR A 16 6.09 -6.88 6.03
CA THR A 16 5.86 -8.31 5.76
C THR A 16 6.30 -8.68 4.35
N ALA A 17 5.99 -7.84 3.37
CA ALA A 17 6.39 -8.01 1.98
C ALA A 17 7.91 -7.95 1.79
N SER A 18 8.63 -7.13 2.59
CA SER A 18 10.10 -7.11 2.54
C SER A 18 10.74 -8.33 3.20
N ARG A 19 10.04 -9.00 4.12
CA ARG A 19 10.52 -10.19 4.83
C ARG A 19 10.24 -11.50 4.10
N THR A 20 9.21 -11.51 3.26
CA THR A 20 8.79 -12.68 2.50
C THR A 20 9.32 -12.53 1.08
N ARG A 21 10.05 -13.51 0.56
CA ARG A 21 10.42 -13.50 -0.87
C ARG A 21 9.13 -13.37 -1.69
N PRO A 22 9.12 -12.63 -2.81
CA PRO A 22 7.95 -12.58 -3.67
C PRO A 22 7.70 -14.01 -4.16
N ASN A 23 6.77 -14.69 -3.51
CA ASN A 23 6.22 -15.94 -4.02
C ASN A 23 5.58 -15.55 -5.35
N GLY A 24 5.95 -16.27 -6.42
CA GLY A 24 5.76 -15.87 -7.82
C GLY A 24 4.35 -15.41 -8.21
N ASP A 25 4.23 -14.92 -9.44
CA ASP A 25 3.03 -14.39 -10.09
C ASP A 25 1.71 -14.93 -9.52
N GLY A 26 1.14 -14.21 -8.53
CA GLY A 26 -0.06 -14.64 -7.81
C GLY A 26 -0.13 -14.28 -6.33
N ALA A 27 0.97 -13.83 -5.70
CA ALA A 27 0.92 -13.36 -4.31
C ALA A 27 0.06 -12.09 -4.18
N PHE A 28 -0.91 -12.13 -3.26
CA PHE A 28 -1.76 -10.97 -2.98
C PHE A 28 -0.96 -9.83 -2.34
N ASP A 29 -0.87 -8.70 -3.04
CA ASP A 29 -0.13 -7.53 -2.57
C ASP A 29 -0.96 -6.71 -1.56
N LEU A 30 -0.75 -7.02 -0.29
CA LEU A 30 -1.35 -6.31 0.84
C LEU A 30 -0.99 -4.81 0.85
N ALA A 31 0.23 -4.44 0.44
CA ALA A 31 0.65 -3.03 0.44
C ALA A 31 -0.09 -2.23 -0.64
N ARG A 32 -0.22 -2.78 -1.85
CA ARG A 32 -1.02 -2.18 -2.92
C ARG A 32 -2.50 -2.11 -2.56
N HIS A 33 -3.02 -3.12 -1.87
CA HIS A 33 -4.40 -3.13 -1.37
C HIS A 33 -4.66 -1.97 -0.40
N TYR A 34 -3.81 -1.79 0.61
CA TYR A 34 -3.98 -0.71 1.59
C TYR A 34 -3.73 0.68 0.99
N ALA A 35 -2.77 0.84 0.06
CA ALA A 35 -2.59 2.09 -0.69
C ALA A 35 -3.88 2.50 -1.43
N THR A 36 -4.55 1.56 -2.10
CA THR A 36 -5.83 1.82 -2.78
C THR A 36 -6.92 2.26 -1.81
N ARG A 37 -6.99 1.63 -0.63
CA ARG A 37 -7.96 1.98 0.42
C ARG A 37 -7.69 3.37 1.01
N ILE A 38 -6.42 3.75 1.18
CA ILE A 38 -6.01 5.10 1.61
C ILE A 38 -6.47 6.14 0.60
N ASN A 39 -6.24 5.91 -0.70
CA ASN A 39 -6.68 6.84 -1.75
C ASN A 39 -8.19 6.98 -1.82
N ARG A 40 -8.94 5.88 -1.68
CA ARG A 40 -10.41 5.94 -1.62
C ARG A 40 -10.88 6.76 -0.41
N PHE A 41 -10.26 6.58 0.74
CA PHE A 41 -10.58 7.36 1.95
C PHE A 41 -10.27 8.86 1.74
N ARG A 42 -9.10 9.19 1.19
CA ARG A 42 -8.69 10.57 0.88
C ARG A 42 -9.63 11.24 -0.13
N ARG A 43 -9.98 10.57 -1.23
CA ARG A 43 -10.95 11.05 -2.22
C ARG A 43 -12.32 11.31 -1.62
N SER A 44 -12.81 10.43 -0.74
CA SER A 44 -14.10 10.65 -0.05
C SER A 44 -14.12 11.88 0.85
N ARG A 45 -12.96 12.40 1.22
CA ARG A 45 -12.77 13.59 2.07
C ARG A 45 -12.28 14.81 1.28
N GLY A 46 -12.17 14.72 -0.04
CA GLY A 46 -11.61 15.79 -0.88
C GLY A 46 -10.11 16.05 -0.66
N LEU A 47 -9.39 15.09 -0.04
CA LEU A 47 -7.98 15.24 0.27
C LEU A 47 -7.13 14.86 -0.96
N SER A 48 -6.53 15.87 -1.58
CA SER A 48 -5.53 15.75 -2.66
C SER A 48 -4.16 16.17 -2.12
N PRO A 49 -3.04 15.58 -2.57
CA PRO A 49 -2.89 14.55 -3.61
C PRO A 49 -3.15 13.13 -3.12
N ASP A 50 -3.27 12.18 -4.05
CA ASP A 50 -3.31 10.75 -3.74
C ASP A 50 -2.02 10.31 -3.03
N PHE A 51 -2.16 9.35 -2.12
CA PHE A 51 -1.06 8.71 -1.43
C PHE A 51 -0.28 7.81 -2.40
N THR A 52 1.01 8.14 -2.59
CA THR A 52 1.97 7.45 -3.46
C THR A 52 2.88 6.47 -2.72
N GLY A 53 2.58 6.13 -1.46
CA GLY A 53 3.43 5.29 -0.60
C GLY A 53 3.56 3.81 -1.00
N TYR A 54 3.21 3.49 -2.24
CA TYR A 54 3.59 2.28 -2.95
C TYR A 54 4.19 2.74 -4.28
N SER A 55 5.49 3.01 -4.29
CA SER A 55 6.25 3.04 -5.54
C SER A 55 6.54 1.58 -5.84
N ASP A 56 5.94 1.05 -6.90
CA ASP A 56 6.49 -0.11 -7.58
C ASP A 56 7.97 0.23 -7.87
N ARG A 57 8.87 -0.25 -7.02
CA ARG A 57 10.30 -0.22 -7.33
C ARG A 57 10.46 -1.28 -8.42
N SER A 58 10.12 -0.91 -9.64
CA SER A 58 10.79 -1.49 -10.80
C SER A 58 12.27 -1.09 -10.63
N PRO A 59 13.18 -2.04 -10.35
CA PRO A 59 14.59 -1.73 -10.45
C PRO A 59 14.84 -1.60 -11.94
N GLY A 60 14.82 -0.36 -12.44
CA GLY A 60 15.37 -0.07 -13.75
C GLY A 60 16.88 -0.20 -13.66
N PHE A 61 17.40 -1.42 -13.78
CA PHE A 61 18.74 -1.79 -14.24
C PHE A 61 18.72 -3.23 -14.74
#